data_AF-A0A0J6C6D4-F1
#
_entry.id   AF-A0A0J6C6D4-F1
#
_cell.length_a   1.000
_cell.length_b   1.000
_cell.length_c   1.000
_cell.angle_alpha   90.00
_cell.angle_beta   90.00
_cell.angle_gamma   90.00
#
_symmetry.space_group_name_H-M   'P 1'
#
loop_
_entity.id
_entity.type
_entity.pdbx_description
1 polymer ?
#
loop_
_entity_poly.entity_id
_entity_poly.type
_entity_poly.pdbx_seq_one_letter_code
_entity_poly.pdbx_strand_id
1 'polypeptide(L)'
;MEKLTGDDLLWNWARWCWSGATVGNMEAYVSREDDRRPINADHARAVEAMHASLPRHERMVIIAEYPQKNAKFGNLTAAQRRTAARRWIRSTTGVSLGETEYKLYLGLFRDQVERRLA
;
A
#
# COMPACT_ATOMS: atom_id res chain seq x y z
N MET A 1 -13.14 -20.75 4.93
CA MET A 1 -12.29 -19.55 4.95
C MET A 1 -12.42 -18.89 3.60
N GLU A 2 -12.89 -17.64 3.55
CA GLU A 2 -12.89 -16.87 2.30
C GLU A 2 -11.45 -16.59 1.88
N LYS A 3 -11.19 -16.67 0.58
CA LYS A 3 -9.86 -16.41 -0.01
C LYS A 3 -9.53 -14.92 0.16
N LEU A 4 -8.34 -14.61 0.67
CA LEU A 4 -7.90 -13.22 0.81
C LEU A 4 -7.65 -12.62 -0.57
N THR A 5 -8.16 -11.42 -0.85
CA THR A 5 -7.85 -10.71 -2.10
C THR A 5 -6.50 -10.01 -2.00
N GLY A 6 -5.93 -9.62 -3.14
CA GLY A 6 -4.74 -8.76 -3.15
C GLY A 6 -4.94 -7.45 -2.40
N ASP A 7 -6.15 -6.88 -2.45
CA ASP A 7 -6.49 -5.66 -1.69
C ASP A 7 -6.50 -5.93 -0.17
N ASP A 8 -7.01 -7.07 0.28
CA ASP A 8 -6.97 -7.45 1.72
C ASP A 8 -5.54 -7.52 2.24
N LEU A 9 -4.65 -8.13 1.46
CA LEU A 9 -3.24 -8.29 1.80
C LEU A 9 -2.51 -6.95 1.83
N LEU A 10 -2.80 -6.06 0.87
CA LEU A 10 -2.20 -4.73 0.82
C LEU A 10 -2.72 -3.79 1.92
N TRP A 11 -3.99 -3.91 2.31
CA TRP A 11 -4.55 -3.20 3.46
C TRP A 11 -4.00 -3.73 4.79
N ASN A 12 -3.77 -5.04 4.91
CA ASN A 12 -3.05 -5.60 6.05
C ASN A 12 -1.62 -5.03 6.14
N TRP A 13 -0.89 -4.96 5.02
CA TRP A 13 0.44 -4.35 4.98
C TRP A 13 0.42 -2.85 5.32
N ALA A 14 -0.54 -2.07 4.80
CA ALA A 14 -0.66 -0.65 5.13
C ALA A 14 -0.87 -0.41 6.63
N ARG A 15 -1.74 -1.21 7.26
CA ARG A 15 -1.98 -1.15 8.71
C ARG A 15 -0.72 -1.51 9.49
N TRP A 16 0.04 -2.50 9.04
CA TRP A 16 1.34 -2.85 9.62
C TRP A 16 2.36 -1.71 9.49
N CYS A 17 2.42 -1.01 8.34
CA CYS A 17 3.28 0.18 8.20
C CYS A 17 2.91 1.29 9.20
N TRP A 18 1.63 1.45 9.53
CA TRP A 18 1.17 2.44 10.52
C TRP A 18 1.41 2.00 11.96
N SER A 19 1.50 0.69 12.19
CA SER A 19 1.52 0.12 13.53
C SER A 19 2.85 0.34 14.26
N GLY A 20 3.93 0.64 13.51
CA GLY A 20 5.23 1.08 14.03
C GLY A 20 5.95 0.10 14.97
N ALA A 21 7.15 0.46 15.42
CA ALA A 21 7.83 -0.26 16.50
C ALA A 21 7.13 0.08 17.82
N THR A 22 6.53 -0.90 18.47
CA THR A 22 6.02 -0.75 19.82
C THR A 22 7.14 -0.97 20.85
N VAL A 23 7.11 -0.19 21.93
CA VAL A 23 8.07 -0.33 23.02
C VAL A 23 7.63 -1.49 23.91
N GLY A 24 8.47 -2.52 24.09
CA GLY A 24 8.21 -3.65 24.99
C GLY A 24 7.05 -4.55 24.54
N ASN A 25 6.12 -4.86 25.45
CA ASN A 25 4.95 -5.73 25.21
C ASN A 25 3.71 -4.98 24.70
N MET A 26 3.86 -3.74 24.21
CA MET A 26 2.71 -2.97 23.74
C MET A 26 2.20 -3.47 22.39
N GLU A 27 0.87 -3.55 22.28
CA GLU A 27 0.19 -3.86 21.04
C GLU A 27 0.25 -2.64 20.11
N ALA A 28 0.45 -2.90 18.82
CA ALA A 28 0.67 -1.86 17.83
C ALA A 28 -0.61 -1.06 17.56
N TYR A 29 -0.50 0.26 17.35
CA TYR A 29 -1.67 1.09 17.09
C TYR A 29 -2.33 0.67 15.78
N VAL A 30 -3.53 0.11 15.87
CA VAL A 30 -4.37 -0.22 14.71
C VAL A 30 -5.37 0.92 14.54
N SER A 31 -5.32 1.59 13.39
CA SER A 31 -6.41 2.47 12.94
C SER A 31 -7.72 1.68 12.97
N ARG A 32 -8.60 2.00 13.94
CA ARG A 32 -9.83 1.25 14.22
C ARG A 32 -10.95 1.48 13.20
N GLU A 33 -10.75 2.32 12.19
CA GLU A 33 -11.85 2.87 11.39
C GLU A 33 -12.15 2.11 10.09
N ASP A 34 -11.22 1.33 9.52
CA ASP A 34 -11.42 0.75 8.17
C ASP A 34 -11.38 -0.80 8.10
N ASP A 35 -10.68 -1.50 9.01
CA ASP A 35 -10.60 -2.98 9.00
C ASP A 35 -10.28 -3.53 10.40
N ARG A 36 -11.19 -4.33 10.96
CA ARG A 36 -11.10 -4.92 12.31
C ARG A 36 -10.27 -6.20 12.38
N ARG A 37 -9.82 -6.76 11.25
CA ARG A 37 -9.02 -7.99 11.25
C ARG A 37 -7.68 -7.74 11.96
N PRO A 38 -7.14 -8.67 12.76
CA PRO A 38 -5.80 -8.51 13.32
C PRO A 38 -4.77 -8.38 12.20
N ILE A 39 -3.69 -7.64 12.47
CA ILE A 39 -2.58 -7.53 11.51
C ILE A 39 -1.86 -8.89 11.46
N ASN A 40 -1.83 -9.50 10.28
CA ASN A 40 -0.99 -10.65 10.01
C ASN A 40 0.42 -10.16 9.64
N ALA A 41 1.34 -10.26 10.59
CA ALA A 41 2.72 -9.80 10.43
C ALA A 41 3.50 -10.57 9.36
N ASP A 42 3.22 -11.86 9.15
CA ASP A 42 3.93 -12.66 8.15
C ASP A 42 3.52 -12.27 6.74
N HIS A 43 2.22 -12.06 6.50
CA HIS A 43 1.73 -11.51 5.24
C HIS A 43 2.29 -10.10 5.01
N ALA A 44 2.29 -9.25 6.04
CA ALA A 44 2.83 -7.89 5.92
C ALA A 44 4.32 -7.88 5.57
N ARG A 45 5.15 -8.70 6.22
CA ARG A 45 6.59 -8.83 5.90
C ARG A 45 6.81 -9.37 4.49
N ALA A 46 5.98 -10.32 4.04
CA ALA A 46 6.06 -10.83 2.68
C ALA A 46 5.73 -9.75 1.65
N VAL A 47 4.67 -8.97 1.87
CA VAL A 47 4.32 -7.81 1.03
C VAL A 47 5.42 -6.75 1.06
N GLU A 48 6.01 -6.46 2.23
CA GLU A 48 7.13 -5.54 2.37
C GLU A 48 8.35 -5.99 1.53
N ALA A 49 8.71 -7.27 1.59
CA ALA A 49 9.81 -7.80 0.80
C ALA A 49 9.54 -7.70 -0.72
N MET A 50 8.29 -7.98 -1.13
CA MET A 50 7.88 -7.82 -2.54
C MET A 50 7.91 -6.34 -2.95
N HIS A 51 7.39 -5.44 -2.11
CA HIS A 51 7.41 -4.00 -2.35
C HIS A 51 8.83 -3.47 -2.46
N ALA A 52 9.74 -3.86 -1.56
CA ALA A 52 11.13 -3.45 -1.55
C ALA A 52 11.90 -3.84 -2.83
N SER A 53 11.46 -4.88 -3.54
CA SER A 53 12.05 -5.32 -4.81
C SER A 53 11.66 -4.45 -6.01
N LEU A 54 10.62 -3.63 -5.90
CA LEU A 54 10.13 -2.79 -6.99
C LEU A 54 11.04 -1.56 -7.23
N PRO A 55 11.10 -1.07 -8.47
CA PRO A 55 11.65 0.25 -8.77
C PRO A 55 11.01 1.35 -7.92
N ARG A 56 11.81 2.36 -7.56
CA ARG A 56 11.37 3.42 -6.61
C ARG A 56 10.07 4.10 -7.01
N HIS A 57 9.84 4.36 -8.29
CA HIS A 57 8.62 5.03 -8.76
C HIS A 57 7.39 4.12 -8.64
N GLU A 58 7.52 2.81 -8.90
CA GLU A 58 6.47 1.82 -8.71
C GLU A 58 6.13 1.65 -7.21
N ARG A 59 7.14 1.59 -6.34
CA ARG A 59 6.93 1.58 -4.89
C ARG A 59 6.06 2.74 -4.42
N MET A 60 6.30 3.93 -4.96
CA MET A 60 5.52 5.12 -4.61
C MET A 60 4.07 5.07 -5.10
N VAL A 61 3.77 4.37 -6.19
CA VAL A 61 2.38 4.10 -6.61
C VAL A 61 1.64 3.34 -5.53
N ILE A 62 2.23 2.25 -5.03
CA ILE A 62 1.60 1.42 -3.99
C ILE A 62 1.48 2.19 -2.68
N ILE A 63 2.51 2.94 -2.29
CA ILE A 63 2.47 3.80 -1.10
C ILE A 63 1.31 4.80 -1.17
N ALA A 64 1.09 5.41 -2.34
CA ALA A 64 0.04 6.40 -2.54
C ALA A 64 -1.38 5.84 -2.40
N GLU A 65 -1.62 4.60 -2.82
CA GLU A 65 -2.94 3.96 -2.81
C GLU A 65 -3.26 3.19 -1.52
N TYR A 66 -2.26 2.88 -0.70
CA TYR A 66 -2.44 2.15 0.56
C TYR A 66 -1.92 2.98 1.76
N PRO A 67 -0.65 2.91 2.22
CA PRO A 67 -0.20 3.65 3.42
C PRO A 67 -0.49 5.15 3.46
N GLN A 68 -0.43 5.85 2.33
CA GLN A 68 -0.61 7.31 2.25
C GLN A 68 -1.99 7.72 1.74
N LYS A 69 -2.88 6.76 1.43
CA LYS A 69 -4.21 7.04 0.88
C LYS A 69 -5.00 7.96 1.78
N ASN A 70 -5.03 7.67 3.09
CA ASN A 70 -5.75 8.48 4.07
C ASN A 70 -4.89 9.65 4.58
N ALA A 71 -3.62 9.37 4.93
CA ALA A 71 -2.75 10.37 5.56
C ALA A 71 -2.38 11.57 4.65
N LYS A 72 -2.10 11.32 3.37
CA LYS A 72 -1.66 12.35 2.41
C LYS A 72 -2.74 12.74 1.43
N PHE A 73 -3.64 11.82 1.11
CA PHE A 73 -4.62 11.98 0.04
C PHE A 73 -6.08 11.78 0.50
N GLY A 74 -6.35 11.76 1.82
CA GLY A 74 -7.65 11.39 2.36
C GLY A 74 -8.81 12.28 1.92
N ASN A 75 -8.53 13.56 1.64
CA ASN A 75 -9.54 14.53 1.18
C ASN A 75 -9.73 14.53 -0.35
N LEU A 76 -9.06 13.63 -1.08
CA LEU A 76 -9.11 13.58 -2.54
C LEU A 76 -9.96 12.41 -3.02
N THR A 77 -10.76 12.65 -4.06
CA THR A 77 -11.39 11.56 -4.82
C THR A 77 -10.33 10.66 -5.43
N ALA A 78 -10.70 9.45 -5.85
CA ALA A 78 -9.76 8.52 -6.47
C ALA A 78 -9.04 9.11 -7.70
N ALA A 79 -9.75 9.88 -8.53
CA ALA A 79 -9.16 10.53 -9.71
C ALA A 79 -8.19 11.67 -9.33
N GLN A 80 -8.55 12.49 -8.35
CA GLN A 80 -7.68 13.55 -7.84
C GLN A 80 -6.44 12.97 -7.16
N ARG A 81 -6.60 11.89 -6.37
CA ARG A 81 -5.49 11.18 -5.73
C ARG A 81 -4.50 10.65 -6.76
N ARG A 82 -4.94 9.93 -7.78
CA ARG A 82 -4.05 9.44 -8.85
C ARG A 82 -3.30 10.57 -9.53
N THR A 83 -3.94 11.72 -9.73
CA THR A 83 -3.29 12.89 -10.33
C THR A 83 -2.24 13.50 -9.38
N ALA A 84 -2.58 13.68 -8.11
CA ALA A 84 -1.67 14.19 -7.08
C ALA A 84 -0.49 13.24 -6.85
N ALA A 85 -0.74 11.92 -6.79
CA ALA A 85 0.26 10.88 -6.63
C ALA A 85 1.26 10.89 -7.79
N ARG A 86 0.81 10.94 -9.06
CA ARG A 86 1.71 11.04 -10.21
C ARG A 86 2.59 12.29 -10.18
N ARG A 87 2.04 13.44 -9.79
CA ARG A 87 2.83 14.67 -9.60
C ARG A 87 3.88 14.51 -8.50
N TRP A 88 3.49 13.91 -7.38
CA TRP A 88 4.39 13.61 -6.27
C TRP A 88 5.49 12.62 -6.64
N ILE A 89 5.18 11.59 -7.42
CA ILE A 89 6.16 10.63 -7.95
C ILE A 89 7.17 11.34 -8.85
N ARG A 90 6.68 12.18 -9.78
CA ARG A 90 7.55 12.97 -10.67
C ARG A 90 8.47 13.90 -9.89
N SER A 91 7.94 14.63 -8.91
CA SER A 91 8.77 15.55 -8.11
C SER A 91 9.81 14.82 -7.26
N THR A 92 9.53 13.58 -6.84
CA THR A 92 10.39 12.83 -5.90
C THR A 92 11.42 11.95 -6.61
N THR A 93 11.08 11.43 -7.79
CA THR A 93 11.91 10.46 -8.53
C THR A 93 12.40 10.96 -9.87
N GLY A 94 11.86 12.07 -10.38
CA GLY A 94 12.10 12.56 -11.74
C GLY A 94 11.30 11.83 -12.82
N VAL A 95 10.72 10.66 -12.51
CA VAL A 95 9.96 9.84 -13.47
C VAL A 95 8.54 10.37 -13.63
N SER A 96 8.13 10.65 -14.85
CA SER A 96 6.77 11.05 -15.18
C SER A 96 5.95 9.83 -15.57
N LEU A 97 4.89 9.54 -14.82
CA LEU A 97 3.97 8.44 -15.11
C LEU A 97 2.68 8.93 -15.77
N GLY A 98 2.24 8.23 -16.80
CA GLY A 98 0.90 8.31 -17.36
C GLY A 98 -0.15 7.71 -16.43
N GLU A 99 -1.44 7.95 -16.72
CA GLU A 99 -2.52 7.32 -15.94
C GLU A 99 -2.56 5.79 -16.17
N THR A 100 -2.32 5.36 -17.41
CA THR A 100 -2.29 3.93 -17.77
C THR A 100 -1.18 3.19 -17.04
N GLU A 101 0.06 3.72 -17.06
CA GLU A 101 1.21 3.11 -16.36
C GLU A 101 0.95 3.02 -14.85
N TYR A 102 0.41 4.09 -14.25
CA TYR A 102 0.06 4.09 -12.84
C TYR A 102 -0.93 2.97 -12.48
N LYS A 103 -2.00 2.80 -13.27
CA LYS A 103 -2.99 1.74 -13.06
C LYS A 103 -2.40 0.36 -13.31
N LEU A 104 -1.54 0.24 -14.32
CA LEU A 104 -0.88 -1.02 -14.66
C LEU A 104 0.02 -1.49 -13.52
N TYR A 105 0.91 -0.64 -13.01
CA TYR A 105 1.81 -1.00 -11.91
C TYR A 105 1.05 -1.37 -10.63
N LEU A 106 -0.02 -0.62 -10.31
CA LEU A 106 -0.88 -0.93 -9.19
C LEU A 106 -1.54 -2.32 -9.34
N GLY A 107 -2.12 -2.59 -10.51
CA GLY A 107 -2.78 -3.87 -10.80
C GLY A 107 -1.81 -5.04 -10.79
N LEU A 108 -0.66 -4.91 -11.46
CA LEU A 108 0.37 -5.95 -11.52
C LEU A 108 0.86 -6.35 -10.13
N PHE A 109 1.14 -5.37 -9.27
CA PHE A 109 1.61 -5.65 -7.92
C PHE A 109 0.52 -6.34 -7.08
N ARG A 110 -0.72 -5.85 -7.15
CA ARG A 110 -1.85 -6.48 -6.44
C ARG A 110 -2.06 -7.93 -6.86
N ASP A 111 -2.07 -8.20 -8.17
CA ASP A 111 -2.25 -9.54 -8.69
C ASP A 111 -1.06 -10.46 -8.36
N GLN A 112 0.14 -9.91 -8.26
CA GLN A 112 1.33 -10.65 -7.81
C GLN A 112 1.24 -11.02 -6.32
N VAL A 113 0.82 -10.07 -5.47
CA VAL A 113 0.62 -10.29 -4.03
C VAL A 113 -0.47 -11.35 -3.80
N GLU A 114 -1.60 -11.24 -4.49
CA GLU A 114 -2.69 -12.22 -4.39
C GLU A 114 -2.22 -13.61 -4.79
N ARG A 115 -1.60 -13.76 -5.97
CA ARG A 115 -1.11 -15.08 -6.42
C ARG A 115 -0.09 -15.73 -5.47
N ARG A 116 0.65 -14.93 -4.71
CA ARG A 116 1.71 -15.41 -3.84
C ARG A 116 1.23 -15.81 -2.45
N LEU A 117 0.16 -15.19 -1.94
CA LEU A 117 -0.23 -15.23 -0.53
C LEU A 117 -1.72 -15.57 -0.28
N ALA A 118 -2.57 -15.58 -1.31
CA ALA A 118 -4.01 -15.85 -1.18
C ALA A 118 -4.39 -17.33 -1.25
#